data_AF-A0A543J8N7-F1
#
_entry.id   AF-A0A543J8N7-F1
#
_cell.length_a   1.000
_cell.length_b   1.000
_cell.length_c   1.000
_cell.angle_alpha   90.00
_cell.angle_beta   90.00
_cell.angle_gamma   90.00
#
_symmetry.space_group_name_H-M   'P 1'
#
loop_
_entity.id
_entity.type
_entity.pdbx_description
1 polymer ?
#
loop_
_entity_poly.entity_id
_entity_poly.type
_entity_poly.pdbx_seq_one_letter_code
_entity_poly.pdbx_strand_id
1 'polypeptide(L)'
;MSDNRFRVHVGGDLSGNVVVGANNTVTNAPVRLTAGEADDLAALFARLRAQLGAEDDAARAKVDDLEEAITDGEPDLATMESVRNWFGRRMPRLAASVSELILNPVVTKLVGAAGAGLAAEFTRRFGG
;
A
#
# COMPACT_ATOMS: atom_id res chain seq x y z
N MET A 1 20.57 18.87 45.13
CA MET A 1 21.37 17.91 44.35
C MET A 1 21.47 16.61 45.13
N SER A 2 20.74 15.58 44.72
CA SER A 2 20.97 14.20 45.14
C SER A 2 20.54 13.31 43.98
N ASP A 3 21.51 12.53 43.51
CA ASP A 3 21.53 11.77 42.27
C ASP A 3 20.86 10.40 42.50
N ASN A 4 19.75 10.12 41.84
CA ASN A 4 19.07 8.83 41.98
C ASN A 4 19.54 7.88 40.87
N ARG A 5 20.53 7.05 41.18
CA ARG A 5 21.02 6.00 40.28
C ARG A 5 20.01 4.85 40.20
N PHE A 6 19.46 4.61 39.02
CA PHE A 6 18.71 3.40 38.72
C PHE A 6 19.63 2.36 38.08
N ARG A 7 19.75 1.18 38.71
CA ARG A 7 20.43 0.01 38.15
C ARG A 7 19.36 -0.93 37.60
N VAL A 8 19.26 -1.02 36.27
CA VAL A 8 18.34 -1.94 35.58
C VAL A 8 19.09 -3.22 35.25
N HIS A 9 18.61 -4.36 35.74
CA HIS A 9 19.01 -5.68 35.25
C HIS A 9 18.11 -6.04 34.07
N VAL A 10 18.69 -6.19 32.88
CA VAL A 10 18.01 -6.78 31.71
C VAL A 10 18.49 -8.23 31.60
N GLY A 11 17.61 -9.16 31.92
CA GLY A 11 17.80 -10.58 31.65
C GLY A 11 16.79 -11.02 30.60
N GLY A 12 17.27 -11.55 29.48
CA GLY A 12 16.45 -12.22 28.47
C GLY A 12 16.53 -11.57 27.10
N ASP A 13 17.35 -12.17 26.25
CA ASP A 13 17.58 -11.87 24.84
C ASP A 13 16.36 -12.29 24.00
N LEU A 14 15.68 -11.33 23.34
CA LEU A 14 15.01 -11.48 22.03
C LEU A 14 14.46 -10.11 21.59
N SER A 15 15.06 -9.61 20.51
CA SER A 15 14.93 -8.26 19.96
C SER A 15 13.75 -8.09 19.01
N GLY A 16 13.09 -6.92 19.10
CA GLY A 16 12.16 -6.35 18.09
C GLY A 16 10.77 -6.11 18.66
N ASN A 17 10.25 -4.90 18.87
CA ASN A 17 10.57 -3.57 18.37
C ASN A 17 10.39 -2.56 19.53
N VAL A 18 11.43 -1.81 19.90
CA VAL A 18 11.31 -0.70 20.85
C VAL A 18 11.17 0.58 20.04
N VAL A 19 9.94 1.09 19.95
CA VAL A 19 9.69 2.39 19.33
C VAL A 19 9.67 3.44 20.44
N VAL A 20 10.79 4.11 20.66
CA VAL A 20 10.87 5.34 21.45
C VAL A 20 10.93 6.51 20.49
N GLY A 21 9.77 7.08 20.20
CA GLY A 21 9.61 8.33 19.47
C GLY A 21 8.32 8.99 19.95
N ALA A 22 8.43 10.16 20.57
CA ALA A 22 7.27 10.99 20.85
C ALA A 22 6.66 11.41 19.50
N ASN A 23 5.35 11.22 19.33
CA ASN A 23 4.52 11.47 18.13
C ASN A 23 4.15 10.27 17.22
N ASN A 24 4.08 9.04 17.74
CA ASN A 24 3.31 8.00 17.06
C ASN A 24 1.81 8.20 17.27
N THR A 25 1.16 8.82 16.30
CA THR A 25 -0.30 8.80 16.17
C THR A 25 -0.70 7.54 15.42
N VAL A 26 -0.95 6.45 16.16
CA VAL A 26 -1.66 5.28 15.62
C VAL A 26 -3.14 5.66 15.56
N THR A 27 -3.59 6.12 14.40
CA THR A 27 -5.03 6.33 14.16
C THR A 27 -5.62 5.03 13.63
N ASN A 28 -6.17 4.23 14.54
CA ASN A 28 -7.12 3.14 14.22
C ASN A 28 -8.46 3.74 13.75
N ALA A 29 -8.45 4.64 12.78
CA ALA A 29 -9.65 5.04 12.06
C ALA A 29 -9.65 4.23 10.76
N PRO A 30 -10.63 3.34 10.53
CA PRO A 30 -10.74 2.69 9.23
C PRO A 30 -10.83 3.78 8.18
N VAL A 31 -9.86 3.83 7.28
CA VAL A 31 -9.89 4.72 6.12
C VAL A 31 -11.10 4.31 5.30
N ARG A 32 -12.20 5.06 5.44
CA ARG A 32 -13.41 4.80 4.68
C ARG A 32 -13.35 5.65 3.43
N LEU A 33 -13.20 4.98 2.29
CA LEU A 33 -13.58 5.57 1.01
C LEU A 33 -15.02 6.06 1.11
N THR A 34 -15.29 7.24 0.53
CA THR A 34 -16.67 7.60 0.26
C THR A 34 -17.24 6.62 -0.77
N ALA A 35 -18.57 6.47 -0.82
CA ALA A 35 -19.21 5.58 -1.81
C ALA A 35 -18.78 5.92 -3.24
N GLY A 36 -18.69 7.22 -3.57
CA GLY A 36 -18.22 7.68 -4.88
C GLY A 36 -16.75 7.32 -5.17
N GLU A 37 -15.85 7.42 -4.19
CA GLU A 37 -14.45 7.04 -4.40
C GLU A 37 -14.26 5.53 -4.56
N ALA A 38 -15.08 4.73 -3.87
CA ALA A 38 -15.10 3.28 -4.07
C ALA A 38 -15.63 2.91 -5.46
N ASP A 39 -16.68 3.58 -5.94
CA ASP A 39 -17.22 3.40 -7.28
C ASP A 39 -16.20 3.81 -8.36
N ASP A 40 -15.51 4.94 -8.16
CA ASP A 40 -14.45 5.41 -9.08
C ASP A 40 -13.29 4.40 -9.15
N LEU A 41 -12.84 3.88 -8.00
CA LEU A 41 -11.79 2.87 -7.95
C LEU A 41 -12.22 1.57 -8.65
N ALA A 42 -13.43 1.10 -8.37
CA ALA A 42 -13.99 -0.08 -9.03
C ALA A 42 -14.10 0.10 -10.55
N ALA A 43 -14.48 1.30 -11.02
CA ALA A 43 -14.53 1.62 -12.43
C ALA A 43 -13.14 1.59 -13.11
N LEU A 44 -12.09 2.03 -12.41
CA LEU A 44 -10.71 1.93 -12.91
C LEU A 44 -10.28 0.48 -13.09
N PHE A 45 -10.56 -0.38 -12.11
CA PHE A 45 -10.28 -1.81 -12.23
C PHE A 45 -11.10 -2.49 -13.33
N ALA A 46 -12.39 -2.16 -13.44
CA ALA A 46 -13.23 -2.67 -14.53
C ALA A 46 -12.68 -2.28 -15.91
N ARG A 47 -12.20 -1.04 -16.06
CA ARG A 47 -11.57 -0.57 -17.30
C ARG A 47 -10.28 -1.34 -17.60
N LEU A 48 -9.44 -1.58 -16.59
CA LEU A 48 -8.22 -2.38 -16.76
C LEU A 48 -8.54 -3.82 -17.17
N ARG A 49 -9.54 -4.46 -16.53
CA ARG A 49 -10.02 -5.80 -16.88
C ARG A 49 -10.57 -5.87 -18.31
N ALA A 50 -11.26 -4.83 -18.77
CA ALA A 50 -11.79 -4.77 -20.14
C ALA A 50 -10.69 -4.74 -21.23
N GLN A 51 -9.46 -4.38 -20.88
CA GLN A 51 -8.32 -4.43 -21.81
C GLN A 51 -7.63 -5.81 -21.88
N LEU A 52 -8.04 -6.74 -21.01
CA LEU A 52 -7.56 -8.11 -20.97
C LEU A 52 -8.33 -8.98 -21.96
N GLY A 53 -7.63 -9.85 -22.67
CA GLY A 53 -8.23 -10.84 -23.54
C GLY A 53 -8.89 -11.98 -22.76
N ALA A 54 -9.63 -12.83 -23.47
CA ALA A 54 -10.28 -14.00 -22.90
C ALA A 54 -9.29 -14.99 -22.25
N GLU A 55 -8.06 -15.07 -22.78
CA GLU A 55 -7.01 -16.01 -22.35
C GLU A 55 -5.97 -15.38 -21.41
N ASP A 56 -6.14 -14.12 -21.01
CA ASP A 56 -5.20 -13.38 -20.14
C ASP A 56 -5.43 -13.71 -18.64
N ASP A 57 -5.61 -14.98 -18.29
CA ASP A 57 -5.98 -15.39 -16.92
C ASP A 57 -4.95 -14.98 -15.86
N ALA A 58 -3.66 -15.10 -16.18
CA ALA A 58 -2.58 -14.66 -15.30
C ALA A 58 -2.60 -13.14 -15.07
N ALA A 59 -3.02 -12.37 -16.08
CA ALA A 59 -3.16 -10.93 -15.95
C ALA A 59 -4.36 -10.57 -15.08
N ARG A 60 -5.48 -11.28 -15.23
CA ARG A 60 -6.66 -11.09 -14.36
C ARG A 60 -6.31 -11.34 -12.91
N ALA A 61 -5.65 -12.45 -12.61
CA ALA A 61 -5.18 -12.76 -11.26
C ALA A 61 -4.30 -11.62 -10.70
N LYS A 62 -3.43 -11.04 -11.53
CA LYS A 62 -2.60 -9.90 -11.12
C LYS A 62 -3.38 -8.61 -10.89
N VAL A 63 -4.48 -8.40 -11.62
CA VAL A 63 -5.39 -7.29 -11.35
C VAL A 63 -6.16 -7.51 -10.04
N ASP A 64 -6.58 -8.75 -9.77
CA ASP A 64 -7.26 -9.10 -8.53
C ASP A 64 -6.32 -8.93 -7.32
N ASP A 65 -5.07 -9.42 -7.42
CA ASP A 65 -4.01 -9.19 -6.42
C ASP A 65 -3.81 -7.69 -6.13
N LEU A 66 -3.89 -6.84 -7.17
CA LEU A 66 -3.72 -5.40 -7.03
C LEU A 66 -4.93 -4.73 -6.37
N GLU A 67 -6.14 -5.19 -6.68
CA GLU A 67 -7.37 -4.70 -6.04
C GLU A 67 -7.38 -5.02 -4.55
N GLU A 68 -7.05 -6.26 -4.19
CA GLU A 68 -6.92 -6.69 -2.79
C GLU A 68 -5.83 -5.88 -2.08
N ALA A 69 -4.64 -5.76 -2.67
CA ALA A 69 -3.53 -5.00 -2.10
C ALA A 69 -3.84 -3.51 -1.86
N ILE A 70 -4.82 -2.94 -2.57
CA ILE A 70 -5.24 -1.54 -2.38
C ILE A 70 -6.38 -1.42 -1.36
N THR A 71 -7.27 -2.42 -1.29
CA THR A 71 -8.56 -2.29 -0.60
C THR A 71 -8.69 -3.10 0.70
N ASP A 72 -7.82 -4.09 0.96
CA ASP A 72 -7.89 -4.95 2.15
C ASP A 72 -7.28 -4.30 3.41
N GLY A 73 -7.89 -3.20 3.85
CA GLY A 73 -7.52 -2.51 5.09
C GLY A 73 -6.30 -1.60 4.96
N GLU A 74 -5.09 -2.16 5.09
CA GLU A 74 -3.82 -1.41 4.93
C GLU A 74 -3.21 -1.71 3.56
N PRO A 75 -2.91 -0.70 2.72
CA PRO A 75 -2.36 -0.94 1.40
C PRO A 75 -1.01 -1.69 1.41
N ASP A 76 -0.96 -2.83 0.73
CA ASP A 76 0.25 -3.63 0.56
C ASP A 76 1.10 -3.11 -0.61
N LEU A 77 2.00 -2.20 -0.28
CA LEU A 77 2.92 -1.59 -1.26
C LEU A 77 3.86 -2.59 -1.93
N ALA A 78 4.16 -3.74 -1.30
CA ALA A 78 5.06 -4.74 -1.88
C ALA A 78 4.35 -5.52 -2.98
N THR A 79 3.11 -5.90 -2.74
CA THR A 79 2.26 -6.54 -3.75
C THR A 79 1.97 -5.59 -4.90
N MET A 80 1.63 -4.32 -4.63
CA MET A 80 1.45 -3.31 -5.67
C MET A 80 2.67 -3.17 -6.60
N GLU A 81 3.88 -3.13 -6.02
CA GLU A 81 5.13 -3.04 -6.78
C GLU A 81 5.39 -4.32 -7.59
N SER A 82 5.15 -5.48 -6.99
CA SER A 82 5.27 -6.78 -7.64
C SER A 82 4.36 -6.88 -8.88
N VAL A 83 3.10 -6.47 -8.75
CA VAL A 83 2.14 -6.45 -9.86
C VAL A 83 2.59 -5.48 -10.96
N ARG A 84 2.96 -4.24 -10.60
CA ARG A 84 3.49 -3.25 -11.56
C ARG A 84 4.66 -3.82 -12.36
N ASN A 85 5.63 -4.41 -11.67
CA ASN A 85 6.81 -5.01 -12.29
C ASN A 85 6.43 -6.20 -13.19
N TRP A 86 5.47 -7.03 -12.77
CA TRP A 86 4.97 -8.14 -13.58
C TRP A 86 4.35 -7.64 -14.89
N PHE A 87 3.47 -6.64 -14.84
CA PHE A 87 2.88 -6.04 -16.05
C PHE A 87 3.94 -5.39 -16.93
N GLY A 88 4.89 -4.67 -16.34
CA GLY A 88 6.02 -4.08 -17.08
C GLY A 88 6.84 -5.11 -17.86
N ARG A 89 7.02 -6.32 -17.32
CA ARG A 89 7.78 -7.39 -17.98
C ARG A 89 6.95 -8.23 -18.94
N ARG A 90 5.71 -8.57 -18.55
CA ARG A 90 4.91 -9.59 -19.25
C ARG A 90 3.90 -8.99 -20.21
N MET A 91 3.39 -7.79 -19.91
CA MET A 91 2.37 -7.10 -20.70
C MET A 91 2.64 -5.59 -20.77
N PRO A 92 3.73 -5.15 -21.43
CA PRO A 92 4.12 -3.74 -21.49
C PRO A 92 3.00 -2.81 -21.98
N ARG A 93 2.11 -3.31 -22.84
CA ARG A 93 0.94 -2.57 -23.35
C ARG A 93 -0.01 -2.05 -22.24
N LEU A 94 -0.02 -2.69 -21.07
CA LEU A 94 -0.87 -2.32 -19.92
C LEU A 94 -0.09 -1.73 -18.76
N ALA A 95 1.25 -1.71 -18.83
CA ALA A 95 2.09 -1.24 -17.73
C ALA A 95 1.84 0.23 -17.38
N ALA A 96 1.54 1.05 -18.39
CA ALA A 96 1.14 2.45 -18.19
C ALA A 96 -0.18 2.54 -17.42
N SER A 97 -1.22 1.82 -17.84
CA SER A 97 -2.53 1.83 -17.17
C SER A 97 -2.48 1.31 -15.73
N VAL A 98 -1.65 0.30 -15.46
CA VAL A 98 -1.40 -0.18 -14.09
C VAL A 98 -0.69 0.87 -13.25
N SER A 99 0.31 1.57 -13.82
CA SER A 99 1.02 2.64 -13.12
C SER A 99 0.10 3.84 -12.84
N GLU A 100 -0.76 4.20 -13.79
CA GLU A 100 -1.78 5.25 -13.63
C GLU A 100 -2.80 4.91 -12.54
N LEU A 101 -3.22 3.64 -12.46
CA LEU A 101 -4.10 3.17 -11.39
C LEU A 101 -3.42 3.30 -10.03
N ILE A 102 -2.17 2.85 -9.91
CA ILE A 102 -1.40 2.94 -8.66
C ILE A 102 -1.23 4.40 -8.23
N LEU A 103 -0.93 5.30 -9.16
CA LEU A 103 -0.73 6.73 -8.90
C LEU A 103 -2.03 7.53 -8.81
N ASN A 104 -3.19 6.87 -8.86
CA ASN A 104 -4.47 7.54 -8.79
C ASN A 104 -4.63 8.30 -7.46
N PRO A 105 -5.27 9.49 -7.45
CA PRO A 105 -5.51 10.24 -6.21
C PRO A 105 -6.25 9.46 -5.13
N VAL A 106 -7.17 8.57 -5.50
CA VAL A 106 -7.91 7.71 -4.55
C VAL A 106 -6.94 6.75 -3.84
N VAL A 107 -6.05 6.10 -4.58
CA VAL A 107 -5.02 5.20 -4.02
C VAL A 107 -4.03 5.99 -3.16
N THR A 108 -3.58 7.16 -3.62
CA THR A 108 -2.69 8.03 -2.83
C THR A 108 -3.35 8.47 -1.53
N LYS A 109 -4.67 8.77 -1.53
CA LYS A 109 -5.44 9.10 -0.34
C LYS A 109 -5.55 7.91 0.62
N LEU A 110 -5.80 6.70 0.10
CA LEU A 110 -5.87 5.48 0.91
C LEU A 110 -4.55 5.24 1.65
N VAL A 111 -3.43 5.29 0.93
CA VAL A 111 -2.10 5.15 1.51
C VAL A 111 -1.81 6.26 2.52
N GLY A 112 -2.15 7.52 2.19
CA GLY A 112 -1.97 8.66 3.08
C GLY A 112 -2.73 8.53 4.40
N ALA A 113 -3.95 7.99 4.34
CA ALA A 113 -4.79 7.79 5.49
C ALA A 113 -4.41 6.54 6.31
N ALA A 114 -3.74 5.55 5.71
CA ALA A 114 -3.15 4.42 6.41
C ALA A 114 -1.89 4.80 7.22
N GLY A 115 -1.19 5.88 6.82
CA GLY A 115 -0.19 6.53 7.68
C GLY A 115 0.94 7.22 6.93
N ALA A 116 1.56 8.20 7.59
CA ALA A 116 2.65 9.01 7.00
C ALA A 116 3.88 8.17 6.60
N GLY A 117 4.18 7.10 7.34
CA GLY A 117 5.27 6.18 6.99
C GLY A 117 4.98 5.40 5.70
N LEU A 118 3.75 4.91 5.54
CA LEU A 118 3.31 4.21 4.34
C LEU A 118 3.26 5.16 3.13
N ALA A 119 2.80 6.41 3.33
CA ALA A 119 2.82 7.44 2.30
C ALA A 119 4.23 7.79 1.82
N ALA A 120 5.20 7.90 2.72
CA ALA A 120 6.59 8.13 2.36
C ALA A 120 7.18 6.95 1.58
N GLU A 121 6.85 5.72 1.98
CA GLU A 121 7.25 4.50 1.29
C GLU A 121 6.65 4.41 -0.12
N PHE A 122 5.36 4.74 -0.26
CA PHE A 122 4.66 4.77 -1.54
C PHE A 122 5.30 5.78 -2.50
N THR A 123 5.56 7.01 -2.03
CA THR A 123 6.26 8.02 -2.84
C THR A 123 7.64 7.52 -3.27
N ARG A 124 8.40 6.85 -2.38
CA ARG A 124 9.70 6.29 -2.73
C ARG A 124 9.62 5.21 -3.82
N ARG A 125 8.59 4.36 -3.80
CA ARG A 125 8.44 3.24 -4.75
C ARG A 125 7.82 3.66 -6.09
N PHE A 126 6.89 4.60 -6.07
CA PHE A 126 6.02 4.89 -7.21
C PHE A 126 6.08 6.34 -7.69
N GLY A 127 6.41 7.31 -6.84
CA GLY A 127 6.32 8.75 -7.11
C GLY A 127 7.52 9.34 -7.86
N GLY A 128 8.04 8.62 -8.86
CA GLY A 128 9.23 9.00 -9.63
C GLY A 128 9.26 10.45 -10.12
#